data_AF-A0A183EGW4-F1
#
_entry.id   AF-A0A183EGW4-F1
#
_cell.length_a   1.000
_cell.length_b   1.000
_cell.length_c   1.000
_cell.angle_alpha   90.00
_cell.angle_beta   90.00
_cell.angle_gamma   90.00
#
_symmetry.space_group_name_H-M   'P 1'
#
loop_
_entity.id
_entity.type
_entity.pdbx_description
1 polymer ?
#
loop_
_entity_poly.entity_id
_entity_poly.type
_entity_poly.pdbx_seq_one_letter_code
_entity_poly.pdbx_strand_id
1 'polypeptide(L)'
;MGKEWKLTRALQVHCMYGYGLETPETFEWSKIWFPDYQPTTYYGDGDGSVNRRSLEACRKWIGNNGGKQVKLYALERAEHMDILQHKDVIALIKSLAAGEKS
;
A
#
# COMPACT_ATOMS: atom_id res chain seq x y z
N MET A 1 -29.76 -3.40 3.71
CA MET A 1 -29.68 -1.95 4.01
C MET A 1 -28.60 -1.74 5.06
N GLY A 2 -27.52 -1.04 4.74
CA GLY A 2 -26.40 -0.90 5.67
C GLY A 2 -25.24 -0.06 5.13
N LYS A 3 -25.52 1.23 4.92
CA LYS A 3 -24.59 2.34 4.70
C LYS A 3 -23.66 2.20 3.48
N GLU A 4 -24.22 2.61 2.35
CA GLU A 4 -23.47 3.05 1.18
C GLU A 4 -22.48 4.14 1.63
N TRP A 5 -21.18 3.81 1.66
CA TRP A 5 -20.10 4.78 1.81
C TRP A 5 -19.99 5.56 0.50
N LYS A 6 -21.04 6.33 0.20
CA LYS A 6 -21.05 7.35 -0.84
C LYS A 6 -20.09 8.44 -0.38
N LEU A 7 -18.82 8.28 -0.76
CA LEU A 7 -17.85 9.36 -0.76
C LEU A 7 -18.51 10.52 -1.52
N THR A 8 -18.78 11.62 -0.83
CA THR A 8 -19.46 12.80 -1.38
C THR A 8 -18.67 13.43 -2.54
N ARG A 9 -17.38 13.11 -2.67
CA ARG A 9 -16.57 13.31 -3.88
C ARG A 9 -15.62 12.14 -4.10
N ALA A 10 -15.94 11.28 -5.07
CA ALA A 10 -14.95 10.38 -5.65
C ALA A 10 -13.98 11.16 -6.53
N LEU A 11 -12.68 10.84 -6.43
CA LEU A 11 -11.60 11.42 -7.23
C LEU A 11 -10.83 10.30 -7.93
N GLN A 12 -10.07 10.64 -8.97
CA GLN A 12 -9.12 9.71 -9.57
C GLN A 12 -8.02 9.37 -8.56
N VAL A 13 -7.71 8.09 -8.41
CA VAL A 13 -6.71 7.59 -7.46
C VAL A 13 -5.57 6.90 -8.22
N HIS A 14 -4.34 7.24 -7.85
CA HIS A 14 -3.12 6.54 -8.28
C HIS A 14 -2.49 5.88 -7.05
N CYS A 15 -2.66 4.57 -6.92
CA CYS A 15 -2.22 3.80 -5.77
C CYS A 15 -0.85 3.17 -6.06
N MET A 16 0.21 3.73 -5.49
CA MET A 16 1.59 3.27 -5.63
C MET A 16 2.01 2.53 -4.37
N TYR A 17 2.58 1.34 -4.50
CA TYR A 17 3.04 0.54 -3.35
C TYR A 17 4.16 -0.44 -3.70
N GLY A 18 5.02 -0.71 -2.74
CA GLY A 18 6.05 -1.74 -2.83
C GLY A 18 5.53 -3.15 -2.55
N TYR A 19 6.22 -4.17 -3.07
CA TYR A 19 5.99 -5.57 -2.71
C TYR A 19 7.26 -6.40 -2.91
N GLY A 20 7.25 -7.65 -2.43
CA GLY A 20 8.36 -8.59 -2.60
C GLY A 20 9.47 -8.46 -1.55
N LEU A 21 9.20 -7.78 -0.43
CA LEU A 21 10.10 -7.68 0.72
C LEU A 21 9.49 -8.36 1.94
N GLU A 22 10.33 -9.06 2.71
CA GLU A 22 9.94 -9.65 3.98
C GLU A 22 9.45 -8.55 4.92
N THR A 23 8.17 -8.64 5.29
CA THR A 23 7.49 -7.64 6.12
C THR A 23 6.88 -8.33 7.33
N PRO A 24 7.19 -7.90 8.57
CA PRO A 24 6.62 -8.52 9.77
C PRO A 24 5.08 -8.61 9.70
N GLU A 25 4.52 -9.80 9.90
CA GLU A 25 3.07 -10.02 9.87
C GLU A 25 2.55 -10.53 11.23
N THR A 26 3.37 -11.27 11.96
CA THR A 26 3.02 -11.79 13.30
C THR A 26 4.24 -11.76 14.20
N PHE A 27 4.02 -11.33 15.44
CA PHE A 27 5.00 -11.36 16.51
C PHE A 27 4.53 -12.34 17.59
N GLU A 28 5.35 -13.33 17.88
CA GLU A 28 5.06 -14.35 18.88
C GLU A 28 6.04 -14.24 20.05
N TRP A 29 5.49 -14.05 21.24
CA TRP A 29 6.27 -14.09 22.48
C TRP A 29 6.01 -15.38 23.22
N SER A 30 7.06 -15.88 23.90
CA SER A 30 6.87 -16.81 25.00
C SER A 30 6.05 -16.17 26.12
N LYS A 31 5.19 -16.96 26.76
CA LYS A 31 4.36 -16.51 27.90
C LYS A 31 5.15 -15.93 29.07
N ILE A 32 6.41 -16.33 29.24
CA ILE A 32 7.26 -15.96 30.38
C ILE A 32 8.03 -14.64 30.10
N TRP A 33 8.18 -14.29 28.82
CA TRP A 33 9.10 -13.22 28.38
C TRP A 33 8.37 -12.04 27.72
N PHE A 34 7.03 -12.08 27.67
CA PHE A 34 6.22 -10.93 27.25
C PHE A 34 6.07 -9.93 28.41
N PRO A 35 6.18 -8.61 28.18
CA PRO A 35 6.49 -7.93 26.91
C PRO A 35 7.97 -7.56 26.73
N ASP A 36 8.84 -7.90 27.70
CA ASP A 36 10.15 -7.25 27.85
C ASP A 36 11.26 -7.81 26.95
N TYR A 37 10.99 -8.88 26.20
CA TYR A 37 11.95 -9.51 25.30
C TYR A 37 11.49 -9.45 23.84
N GLN A 38 12.44 -9.62 22.92
CA GLN A 38 12.14 -9.63 21.48
C GLN A 38 11.27 -10.85 21.12
N PRO A 39 10.22 -10.68 20.31
CA PRO A 39 9.41 -11.79 19.79
C PRO A 39 10.16 -12.59 18.72
N THR A 40 9.69 -13.81 18.48
CA THR A 40 9.87 -14.45 17.18
C THR A 40 9.02 -13.71 16.16
N THR A 41 9.63 -13.24 15.07
CA THR A 41 8.93 -12.52 14.00
C THR A 41 8.68 -13.46 12.83
N TYR A 42 7.42 -13.52 12.37
CA TYR A 42 7.03 -14.20 11.15
C TYR A 42 6.75 -13.17 10.07
N TYR A 43 7.34 -13.39 8.90
CA TYR A 43 7.32 -12.46 7.78
C TYR A 43 6.33 -12.90 6.70
N GLY A 44 5.64 -11.92 6.13
CA GLY A 44 4.83 -12.05 4.92
C GLY A 44 5.33 -11.10 3.82
N ASP A 45 4.57 -11.02 2.74
CA ASP A 45 4.85 -10.10 1.61
C ASP A 45 4.45 -8.65 1.95
N GLY A 46 5.26 -7.68 1.54
CA GLY A 46 5.04 -6.24 1.71
C GLY A 46 6.20 -5.39 1.23
N ASP A 47 6.29 -4.16 1.74
CA ASP A 47 7.33 -3.18 1.41
C ASP A 47 8.46 -3.11 2.46
N GLY A 48 8.53 -4.08 3.38
CA GLY A 48 9.46 -4.11 4.51
C GLY A 48 8.86 -3.56 5.80
N SER A 49 7.74 -2.80 5.73
CA SER A 49 7.04 -2.25 6.91
C SER A 49 5.53 -2.52 6.90
N VAL A 50 4.87 -2.35 5.75
CA VAL A 50 3.43 -2.51 5.56
C VAL A 50 3.14 -3.76 4.74
N ASN A 51 2.36 -4.69 5.29
CA ASN A 51 2.02 -5.92 4.56
C ASN A 51 1.22 -5.62 3.29
N ARG A 52 1.46 -6.40 2.23
CA ARG A 52 0.81 -6.28 0.92
C ARG A 52 -0.71 -6.30 1.00
N ARG A 53 -1.30 -7.07 1.92
CA ARG A 53 -2.75 -7.10 2.15
C ARG A 53 -3.36 -5.73 2.46
N SER A 54 -2.58 -4.86 3.13
CA SER A 54 -2.96 -3.48 3.45
C SER A 54 -2.69 -2.57 2.26
N LEU A 55 -1.52 -2.68 1.64
CA LEU A 55 -1.12 -1.90 0.47
C LEU A 55 -2.09 -2.05 -0.71
N GLU A 56 -2.63 -3.25 -0.92
CA GLU A 56 -3.60 -3.54 -1.99
C GLU A 56 -5.06 -3.13 -1.65
N ALA A 57 -5.33 -2.48 -0.51
CA ALA A 57 -6.69 -2.11 -0.12
C ALA A 57 -7.40 -1.25 -1.18
N CYS A 58 -6.66 -0.38 -1.87
CA CYS A 58 -7.15 0.45 -2.97
C CYS A 58 -7.71 -0.36 -4.16
N ARG A 59 -7.31 -1.63 -4.34
CA ARG A 59 -7.88 -2.53 -5.36
C ARG A 59 -9.39 -2.71 -5.17
N LYS A 60 -9.88 -2.67 -3.94
CA LYS A 60 -11.33 -2.81 -3.61
C LYS A 60 -12.16 -1.63 -4.14
N TRP A 61 -11.52 -0.51 -4.45
CA TRP A 61 -12.17 0.69 -4.98
C TRP A 61 -12.36 0.66 -6.50
N ILE A 62 -11.73 -0.29 -7.21
CA ILE A 62 -11.97 -0.49 -8.65
C ILE A 62 -13.43 -0.86 -8.86
N GLY A 63 -14.14 -0.10 -9.71
CA GLY A 63 -15.57 -0.24 -9.93
C GLY A 63 -16.47 0.33 -8.81
N ASN A 64 -15.88 0.68 -7.65
CA ASN A 64 -16.59 1.16 -6.46
C ASN A 64 -16.24 2.61 -6.08
N ASN A 65 -15.59 3.36 -6.98
CA ASN A 65 -15.12 4.72 -6.73
C ASN A 65 -15.94 5.78 -7.49
N GLY A 66 -17.28 5.72 -7.41
CA GLY A 66 -18.16 6.74 -7.98
C GLY A 66 -17.93 7.04 -9.48
N GLY A 67 -17.56 6.04 -10.26
CA GLY A 67 -17.21 6.17 -11.69
C GLY A 67 -15.83 6.78 -11.99
N LYS A 68 -15.04 7.15 -10.97
CA LYS A 68 -13.67 7.64 -11.14
C LYS A 68 -12.66 6.50 -11.15
N GLN A 69 -11.59 6.66 -11.91
CA GLN A 69 -10.57 5.63 -12.10
C GLN A 69 -9.72 5.42 -10.84
N VAL A 70 -9.33 4.17 -10.60
CA VAL A 70 -8.30 3.79 -9.62
C VAL A 70 -7.21 3.03 -10.39
N LYS A 71 -6.02 3.61 -10.52
CA LYS A 71 -4.85 2.98 -11.16
C LYS A 71 -3.95 2.39 -10.07
N LEU A 72 -3.49 1.15 -10.24
CA LEU A 72 -2.56 0.47 -9.33
C LEU A 72 -1.16 0.45 -9.94
N TYR A 73 -0.15 0.76 -9.13
CA TYR A 73 1.27 0.75 -9.49
C TYR A 73 2.02 -0.07 -8.44
N ALA A 74 2.14 -1.37 -8.70
CA ALA A 74 2.89 -2.29 -7.85
C ALA A 74 4.37 -2.24 -8.25
N LEU A 75 5.24 -1.99 -7.29
CA LEU A 75 6.68 -1.79 -7.52
C LEU A 75 7.45 -2.90 -6.80
N GLU A 76 8.10 -3.75 -7.59
CA GLU A 76 8.85 -4.88 -7.03
C GLU A 76 10.06 -4.36 -6.27
N ARG A 77 10.26 -4.85 -5.04
CA ARG A 77 11.37 -4.49 -4.15
C ARG A 77 11.48 -3.00 -3.82
N ALA A 78 10.40 -2.23 -3.97
CA ALA A 78 10.36 -0.86 -3.45
C ALA A 78 10.15 -0.90 -1.93
N GLU A 79 11.21 -0.58 -1.18
CA GLU A 79 11.16 -0.51 0.29
C GLU A 79 10.36 0.71 0.75
N HIS A 80 9.74 0.60 1.92
CA HIS A 80 8.80 1.56 2.51
C HIS A 80 9.26 3.02 2.47
N MET A 81 10.53 3.30 2.77
CA MET A 81 11.11 4.64 2.73
C MET A 81 11.70 4.95 1.35
N ASP A 82 12.34 3.97 0.71
CA ASP A 82 13.00 4.15 -0.59
C ASP A 82 12.01 4.39 -1.74
N ILE A 83 10.73 4.04 -1.58
CA ILE A 83 9.68 4.31 -2.56
C ILE A 83 9.59 5.81 -2.93
N LEU A 84 9.94 6.71 -2.02
CA LEU A 84 9.97 8.17 -2.26
C LEU A 84 11.09 8.58 -3.22
N GLN A 85 12.16 7.78 -3.32
CA GLN A 85 13.30 8.00 -4.22
C GLN A 85 13.25 7.09 -5.45
N HIS A 86 12.26 6.20 -5.54
CA HIS A 86 12.14 5.26 -6.65
C HIS A 86 11.91 6.00 -7.97
N LYS A 87 12.77 5.72 -8.96
CA LYS A 87 12.80 6.45 -10.24
C LYS A 87 11.43 6.41 -10.94
N ASP A 88 10.77 5.27 -10.93
CA ASP A 88 9.46 5.10 -11.57
C ASP A 88 8.35 5.87 -10.84
N VAL A 89 8.43 5.96 -9.51
CA VAL A 89 7.48 6.75 -8.70
C VAL A 89 7.66 8.22 -9.00
N ILE A 90 8.90 8.71 -9.00
CA ILE A 90 9.21 10.10 -9.35
C ILE A 90 8.77 10.42 -10.78
N ALA A 91 9.03 9.53 -11.74
CA ALA A 91 8.62 9.70 -13.14
C ALA A 91 7.09 9.77 -13.27
N LEU A 92 6.38 8.88 -12.59
CA LEU A 92 4.92 8.87 -12.54
C LEU A 92 4.37 10.15 -11.93
N ILE A 93 4.83 10.56 -10.74
CA ILE A 93 4.37 11.80 -10.08
C ILE A 93 4.62 13.01 -10.98
N LYS A 94 5.78 13.10 -11.63
CA LYS A 94 6.09 14.17 -12.60
C LYS A 94 5.09 14.19 -13.76
N SER A 95 4.78 13.03 -14.34
CA SER A 95 3.79 12.95 -15.44
C SER A 95 2.39 13.38 -15.00
N LEU A 96 1.98 13.04 -13.77
CA LEU A 96 0.67 13.42 -13.24
C LEU A 96 0.60 14.91 -12.91
N ALA A 97 1.67 15.47 -12.35
CA ALA A 97 1.75 16.88 -11.97
C ALA A 97 1.84 17.81 -13.19
N ALA A 98 2.51 17.38 -14.27
CA ALA A 98 2.59 18.12 -15.52
C ALA A 98 1.28 18.13 -16.33
N GLY A 99 0.28 17.35 -15.88
CA GLY A 99 -0.92 17.04 -16.63
C GLY A 99 -0.64 15.94 -17.66
N GLU A 100 -1.44 14.87 -17.66
CA GLU A 100 -1.47 13.96 -18.80
C GLU A 100 -1.82 14.81 -20.04
N LYS A 101 -0.96 14.80 -21.08
CA LYS A 101 -1.37 15.34 -22.38
C LYS A 101 -2.56 14.48 -22.84
N SER A 102 -3.75 15.08 -22.77
CA SER A 102 -4.97 14.52 -23.36
C SER A 102 -4.88 14.43 -24.88
#